data_AF-A0AAN7HEM6-F1
#
_entry.id   AF-A0AAN7HEM6-F1
#
_cell.length_a   1.000
_cell.length_b   1.000
_cell.length_c   1.000
_cell.angle_alpha   90.00
_cell.angle_beta   90.00
_cell.angle_gamma   90.00
#
_symmetry.space_group_name_H-M   'P 1'
#
loop_
_entity.id
_entity.type
_entity.pdbx_description
1 polymer ?
#
loop_
_entity_poly.entity_id
_entity_poly.type
_entity_poly.pdbx_seq_one_letter_code
_entity_poly.pdbx_strand_id
1 'polypeptide(L)'
;MVNHEIPDNYTFSPAPGSLQLTINHDVAADLDSSNAFEGPEKLLEVWFAPGPDALPPTVKENGLKAVSPSTWEGMLDMVNCKVLSIVKSDHVDAYLLSESSMFVFPHKLILKTCGTTTLLLGLRRLLRIAAADAGFPFHNAASIDDIHAAATPHRVFYSRKNFLFPDRQQGPHTSWKEEVKFLDDTFENGSAYMVGRMNADHWYLYMTSPPNATLTPPLTPRSSNTGSPTRSSKIPTGIVSHMGGVSDAQTDETLEILMMDLDLELAKQFYLDQASAVASERVPAQAQEARRAAHESLGDIDSTVDVFANCGESDISGNPAADTEVTTIEAMTTEGHALGTVVSETCGLAQIYPVSDFPDARIDAYLFSPCGYSANGVVPAPTAGADEHGNKPAHYWTVHVTPEPICSYASFETNVPSGQNGRKASDTIHQVVNIFKPGRFTVTFFQTKNKTADETVGAIGVGVDKRMDDVKGYRRMDRIVHEFDDYYLVFRYFEREGWAGDKSARVGEDF
;
A
#
# COMPACT_ATOMS: atom_id res chain seq x y z
N MET A 1 -32.22 15.64 49.67
CA MET A 1 -31.83 16.45 48.48
C MET A 1 -30.32 16.45 48.43
N VAL A 2 -29.74 15.55 47.64
CA VAL A 2 -28.32 15.56 47.29
C VAL A 2 -28.30 15.26 45.79
N ASN A 3 -27.94 16.26 45.00
CA ASN A 3 -27.72 16.14 43.55
C ASN A 3 -26.50 15.25 43.32
N HIS A 4 -26.66 14.21 42.51
CA HIS A 4 -25.54 13.55 41.86
C HIS A 4 -25.56 13.94 40.39
N GLU A 5 -24.87 15.03 40.06
CA GLU A 5 -24.51 15.32 38.67
C GLU A 5 -23.42 14.34 38.24
N ILE A 6 -23.65 13.69 37.10
CA ILE A 6 -22.69 12.82 36.41
C ILE A 6 -21.66 13.75 35.74
N PRO A 7 -20.34 13.55 35.88
CA PRO A 7 -19.37 14.39 35.20
C PRO A 7 -19.32 14.10 33.69
N ASP A 8 -19.51 15.13 32.87
CA ASP A 8 -19.47 15.13 31.39
C ASP A 8 -18.04 15.02 30.81
N ASN A 9 -17.13 14.27 31.42
CA ASN A 9 -15.79 14.05 30.84
C ASN A 9 -15.30 12.62 31.14
N TYR A 10 -15.76 11.68 30.32
CA TYR A 10 -15.07 10.42 30.10
C TYR A 10 -14.75 10.26 28.60
N THR A 11 -14.05 11.24 28.06
CA THR A 11 -13.30 11.11 26.81
C THR A 11 -11.97 10.44 27.14
N PHE A 12 -11.67 9.34 26.45
CA PHE A 12 -10.37 8.69 26.43
C PHE A 12 -9.25 9.74 26.38
N SER A 13 -8.42 9.77 27.41
CA SER A 13 -7.24 10.64 27.46
C SER A 13 -6.19 10.05 26.50
N PRO A 14 -5.73 10.76 25.45
CA PRO A 14 -4.67 10.26 24.61
C PRO A 14 -3.33 10.44 25.32
N ALA A 15 -2.59 9.35 25.49
CA ALA A 15 -1.16 9.42 25.78
C ALA A 15 -0.44 10.13 24.61
N PRO A 16 0.65 10.86 24.86
CA PRO A 16 1.46 11.43 23.78
C PRO A 16 2.02 10.26 22.94
N GLY A 17 1.56 10.13 21.69
CA GLY A 17 1.87 9.02 20.78
C GLY A 17 0.66 8.26 20.22
N SER A 18 -0.59 8.70 20.49
CA SER A 18 -1.78 8.01 19.94
C SER A 18 -2.00 8.31 18.45
N LEU A 19 -1.93 7.26 17.63
CA LEU A 19 -2.29 7.25 16.21
C LEU A 19 -3.78 7.61 16.02
N GLN A 20 -4.12 8.37 14.99
CA GLN A 20 -5.49 8.82 14.70
C GLN A 20 -6.02 8.14 13.44
N LEU A 21 -7.17 7.45 13.56
CA LEU A 21 -7.96 6.92 12.43
C LEU A 21 -9.06 7.91 12.07
N THR A 22 -9.20 8.24 10.79
CA THR A 22 -10.30 9.06 10.24
C THR A 22 -11.03 8.23 9.20
N ILE A 23 -12.36 8.15 9.25
CA ILE A 23 -13.20 7.41 8.28
C ILE A 23 -13.99 8.43 7.46
N ASN A 24 -14.04 8.26 6.14
CA ASN A 24 -14.77 9.09 5.20
C ASN A 24 -16.10 8.43 4.83
N HIS A 25 -17.17 8.91 5.46
CA HIS A 25 -18.49 8.30 5.35
C HIS A 25 -19.11 8.43 3.95
N ASP A 26 -18.87 9.53 3.23
CA ASP A 26 -19.56 9.87 1.97
C ASP A 26 -19.25 8.94 0.78
N VAL A 27 -18.23 8.08 0.87
CA VAL A 27 -17.67 7.34 -0.28
C VAL A 27 -18.26 5.94 -0.47
N ALA A 28 -18.83 5.31 0.55
CA ALA A 28 -19.17 3.87 0.51
C ALA A 28 -20.38 3.49 -0.34
N ALA A 29 -21.27 4.42 -0.68
CA ALA A 29 -22.53 4.10 -1.35
C ALA A 29 -22.37 3.67 -2.82
N ASP A 30 -21.28 4.09 -3.49
CA ASP A 30 -21.11 3.96 -4.95
C ASP A 30 -20.05 2.91 -5.36
N LEU A 31 -19.57 2.09 -4.43
CA LEU A 31 -18.53 1.08 -4.68
C LEU A 31 -19.17 -0.26 -5.10
N ASP A 32 -19.44 -0.44 -6.39
CA ASP A 32 -19.98 -1.70 -6.96
C ASP A 32 -18.88 -2.53 -7.65
N SER A 33 -18.61 -3.74 -7.13
CA SER A 33 -17.67 -4.72 -7.72
C SER A 33 -18.32 -5.77 -8.65
N SER A 34 -19.53 -5.52 -9.18
CA SER A 34 -20.31 -6.50 -9.96
C SER A 34 -19.74 -6.91 -11.34
N ASN A 35 -18.73 -6.20 -11.86
CA ASN A 35 -18.12 -6.47 -13.17
C ASN A 35 -16.72 -7.06 -13.05
N ALA A 36 -16.26 -7.78 -14.08
CA ALA A 36 -14.89 -8.32 -14.11
C ALA A 36 -13.85 -7.21 -13.90
N PHE A 37 -13.23 -7.25 -12.73
CA PHE A 37 -12.35 -6.23 -12.19
C PHE A 37 -10.88 -6.53 -12.51
N GLU A 38 -10.10 -5.49 -12.81
CA GLU A 38 -8.66 -5.64 -13.03
C GLU A 38 -7.93 -5.61 -11.69
N GLY A 39 -7.60 -6.79 -11.16
CA GLY A 39 -6.82 -6.94 -9.94
C GLY A 39 -5.38 -6.41 -10.02
N PRO A 40 -4.58 -6.75 -11.06
CA PRO A 40 -3.20 -6.29 -11.18
C PRO A 40 -3.04 -4.78 -11.03
N GLU A 41 -2.25 -4.40 -10.04
CA GLU A 41 -2.11 -3.00 -9.61
C GLU A 41 -1.05 -2.26 -10.41
N LYS A 42 -1.21 -0.93 -10.43
CA LYS A 42 -0.21 0.04 -10.85
C LYS A 42 0.40 0.62 -9.58
N LEU A 43 1.73 0.55 -9.43
CA LEU A 43 2.46 1.04 -8.28
C LEU A 43 3.38 2.18 -8.72
N LEU A 44 3.23 3.35 -8.09
CA LEU A 44 4.10 4.50 -8.25
C LEU A 44 4.71 4.86 -6.90
N GLU A 45 6.03 4.93 -6.86
CA GLU A 45 6.78 5.37 -5.70
C GLU A 45 7.71 6.54 -6.09
N VAL A 46 7.50 7.70 -5.45
CA VAL A 46 8.23 8.94 -5.73
C VAL A 46 8.95 9.38 -4.46
N TRP A 47 10.28 9.43 -4.54
CA TRP A 47 11.16 9.91 -3.48
C TRP A 47 11.59 11.32 -3.82
N PHE A 48 11.46 12.24 -2.88
CA PHE A 48 11.92 13.62 -3.01
C PHE A 48 13.22 13.89 -2.23
N ALA A 49 13.54 13.03 -1.26
CA ALA A 49 14.83 12.98 -0.57
C ALA A 49 15.23 11.52 -0.28
N PRO A 50 16.51 11.24 0.03
CA PRO A 50 16.98 9.88 0.34
C PRO A 50 16.39 9.25 1.61
N GLY A 51 15.84 10.07 2.52
CA GLY A 51 15.29 9.63 3.80
C GLY A 51 14.65 10.78 4.56
N PRO A 52 13.97 10.50 5.69
CA PRO A 52 13.23 11.52 6.45
C PRO A 52 14.16 12.55 7.11
N ASP A 53 15.41 12.20 7.39
CA ASP A 53 16.41 13.10 8.02
C ASP A 53 17.21 13.92 6.99
N ALA A 54 16.97 13.68 5.69
CA ALA A 54 17.71 14.31 4.58
C ALA A 54 16.84 15.30 3.79
N LEU A 55 15.80 15.87 4.42
CA LEU A 55 14.92 16.84 3.77
C LEU A 55 15.67 18.16 3.45
N PRO A 56 15.49 18.73 2.24
CA PRO A 56 16.05 20.04 1.91
C PRO A 56 15.56 21.15 2.86
N PRO A 57 16.38 22.19 3.14
CA PRO A 57 16.02 23.27 4.07
C PRO A 57 14.76 24.08 3.69
N THR A 58 14.32 24.01 2.44
CA THR A 58 13.11 24.70 1.96
C THR A 58 11.82 23.96 2.27
N VAL A 59 11.93 22.69 2.67
CA VAL A 59 10.79 21.79 2.91
C VAL A 59 10.19 22.09 4.27
N LYS A 60 8.86 22.02 4.36
CA LYS A 60 8.14 22.21 5.62
C LYS A 60 8.50 21.11 6.62
N GLU A 61 8.34 21.41 7.91
CA GLU A 61 8.42 20.40 8.96
C GLU A 61 7.46 19.23 8.65
N ASN A 62 7.92 17.98 8.81
CA ASN A 62 7.23 16.75 8.39
C ASN A 62 7.09 16.52 6.87
N GLY A 63 7.70 17.35 6.02
CA GLY A 63 7.76 17.12 4.57
C GLY A 63 6.39 16.95 3.92
N LEU A 64 6.19 15.88 3.13
CA LEU A 64 4.90 15.63 2.47
C LEU A 64 3.74 15.41 3.44
N LYS A 65 4.01 14.98 4.68
CA LYS A 65 2.95 14.81 5.70
C LYS A 65 2.40 16.15 6.20
N ALA A 66 3.06 17.26 5.90
CA ALA A 66 2.54 18.60 6.19
C ALA A 66 1.41 19.03 5.25
N VAL A 67 1.23 18.31 4.13
CA VAL A 67 0.18 18.58 3.15
C VAL A 67 -1.18 18.15 3.71
N SER A 68 -2.22 18.97 3.52
CA SER A 68 -3.55 18.64 4.03
C SER A 68 -4.14 17.40 3.32
N PRO A 69 -4.89 16.54 4.05
CA PRO A 69 -5.61 15.42 3.42
C PRO A 69 -6.51 15.84 2.26
N SER A 70 -7.21 16.97 2.39
CA SER A 70 -8.06 17.55 1.33
C SER A 70 -7.32 17.88 0.03
N THR A 71 -6.03 18.20 0.11
CA THR A 71 -5.21 18.45 -1.08
C THR A 71 -4.90 17.15 -1.81
N TRP A 72 -4.64 16.07 -1.06
CA TRP A 72 -4.46 14.74 -1.61
C TRP A 72 -5.75 14.17 -2.19
N GLU A 73 -6.88 14.35 -1.51
CA GLU A 73 -8.21 13.97 -2.02
C GLU A 73 -8.48 14.59 -3.38
N GLY A 74 -8.20 15.88 -3.55
CA GLY A 74 -8.36 16.55 -4.84
C GLY A 74 -7.46 15.99 -5.96
N MET A 75 -6.32 15.38 -5.63
CA MET A 75 -5.48 14.66 -6.59
C MET A 75 -6.04 13.27 -6.90
N LEU A 76 -6.47 12.54 -5.88
CA LEU A 76 -7.03 11.19 -6.00
C LEU A 76 -8.34 11.19 -6.81
N ASP A 77 -9.15 12.24 -6.64
CA ASP A 77 -10.36 12.47 -7.42
C ASP A 77 -10.08 12.57 -8.93
N MET A 78 -8.93 13.11 -9.34
CA MET A 78 -8.56 13.21 -10.75
C MET A 78 -8.32 11.84 -11.41
N VAL A 79 -7.99 10.82 -10.60
CA VAL A 79 -7.71 9.46 -11.07
C VAL A 79 -8.82 8.48 -10.68
N ASN A 80 -10.01 9.00 -10.33
CA ASN A 80 -11.20 8.27 -9.90
C ASN A 80 -10.97 7.39 -8.66
N CYS A 81 -10.18 7.90 -7.71
CA CYS A 81 -9.86 7.21 -6.48
C CYS A 81 -10.36 8.03 -5.30
N LYS A 82 -11.01 7.37 -4.33
CA LYS A 82 -11.55 8.04 -3.14
C LYS A 82 -10.84 7.53 -1.88
N VAL A 83 -10.68 8.41 -0.90
CA VAL A 83 -10.15 8.05 0.42
C VAL A 83 -11.28 7.48 1.26
N LEU A 84 -11.13 6.24 1.73
CA LEU A 84 -12.06 5.60 2.67
C LEU A 84 -11.70 5.94 4.11
N SER A 85 -10.42 5.89 4.42
CA SER A 85 -9.92 6.16 5.77
C SER A 85 -8.44 6.49 5.77
N ILE A 86 -7.98 7.09 6.87
CA ILE A 86 -6.58 7.51 7.06
C ILE A 86 -6.12 7.10 8.44
N VAL A 87 -5.04 6.32 8.51
CA VAL A 87 -4.26 6.06 9.72
C VAL A 87 -3.05 6.98 9.73
N LYS A 88 -3.03 7.95 10.64
CA LYS A 88 -1.89 8.84 10.83
C LYS A 88 -0.92 8.30 11.85
N SER A 89 0.37 8.35 11.54
CA SER A 89 1.46 8.05 12.46
C SER A 89 2.56 9.11 12.41
N ASP A 90 3.56 9.01 13.27
CA ASP A 90 4.67 9.97 13.28
C ASP A 90 5.47 9.92 11.97
N HIS A 91 5.60 8.75 11.35
CA HIS A 91 6.51 8.53 10.22
C HIS A 91 5.80 8.30 8.88
N VAL A 92 4.57 7.79 8.92
CA VAL A 92 3.77 7.51 7.71
C VAL A 92 2.28 7.77 7.94
N ASP A 93 1.64 8.45 7.01
CA ASP A 93 0.18 8.48 6.93
C ASP A 93 -0.28 7.48 5.87
N ALA A 94 -1.08 6.50 6.28
CA ALA A 94 -1.62 5.46 5.42
C ALA A 94 -3.08 5.76 5.06
N TYR A 95 -3.35 5.92 3.77
CA TYR A 95 -4.66 6.20 3.21
C TYR A 95 -5.20 4.91 2.59
N LEU A 96 -6.28 4.38 3.16
CA LEU A 96 -7.02 3.29 2.55
C LEU A 96 -7.95 3.88 1.48
N LEU A 97 -7.86 3.37 0.26
CA LEU A 97 -8.57 3.93 -0.88
C LEU A 97 -9.65 2.97 -1.38
N SER A 98 -10.62 3.52 -2.10
CA SER A 98 -11.64 2.73 -2.81
C SER A 98 -11.03 1.74 -3.80
N GLU A 99 -9.89 2.08 -4.38
CA GLU A 99 -9.25 1.38 -5.49
C GLU A 99 -7.76 1.11 -5.19
N SER A 100 -7.42 0.76 -3.94
CA SER A 100 -6.09 0.34 -3.42
C SER A 100 -5.61 1.19 -2.23
N SER A 101 -4.40 1.78 -2.25
CA SER A 101 -3.77 2.41 -1.10
C SER A 101 -2.77 3.52 -1.45
N MET A 102 -2.58 4.48 -0.54
CA MET A 102 -1.53 5.49 -0.62
C MET A 102 -0.81 5.65 0.72
N PHE A 103 0.52 5.73 0.70
CA PHE A 103 1.35 5.95 1.89
C PHE A 103 2.17 7.23 1.72
N VAL A 104 2.08 8.13 2.70
CA VAL A 104 2.76 9.43 2.69
C VAL A 104 3.79 9.47 3.82
N PHE A 105 5.06 9.45 3.45
CA PHE A 105 6.21 9.68 4.35
C PHE A 105 6.71 11.12 4.18
N PRO A 106 7.52 11.65 5.12
CA PRO A 106 8.08 13.00 4.95
C PRO A 106 8.84 13.19 3.64
N HIS A 107 9.56 12.17 3.17
CA HIS A 107 10.47 12.22 2.03
C HIS A 107 10.00 11.47 0.78
N LYS A 108 9.00 10.59 0.89
CA LYS A 108 8.50 9.76 -0.22
C LYS A 108 7.00 9.52 -0.16
N LEU A 109 6.41 9.24 -1.32
CA LEU A 109 5.00 8.90 -1.46
C LEU A 109 4.87 7.64 -2.32
N ILE A 110 4.02 6.72 -1.86
CA ILE A 110 3.69 5.48 -2.55
C ILE A 110 2.21 5.51 -2.87
N LEU A 111 1.85 5.38 -4.14
CA LEU A 111 0.47 5.33 -4.61
C LEU A 111 0.29 4.05 -5.40
N LYS A 112 -0.66 3.23 -4.95
CA LYS A 112 -1.10 2.03 -5.64
C LYS A 112 -2.54 2.20 -6.05
N THR A 113 -2.86 1.74 -7.25
CA THR A 113 -4.22 1.76 -7.77
C THR A 113 -4.53 0.52 -8.61
N CYS A 114 -5.73 -0.02 -8.49
CA CYS A 114 -6.23 -1.14 -9.30
C CYS A 114 -7.34 -0.71 -10.28
N GLY A 115 -7.98 -1.67 -10.95
CA GLY A 115 -9.04 -1.40 -11.90
C GLY A 115 -8.54 -0.66 -13.14
N THR A 116 -9.37 0.25 -13.67
CA THR A 116 -9.07 1.09 -14.84
C THR A 116 -8.59 2.50 -14.45
N THR A 117 -8.15 2.69 -13.21
CA THR A 117 -7.59 3.95 -12.71
C THR A 117 -6.40 4.40 -13.56
N THR A 118 -6.31 5.72 -13.77
CA THR A 118 -5.30 6.34 -14.63
C THR A 118 -4.18 6.97 -13.82
N LEU A 119 -3.55 6.17 -12.96
CA LEU A 119 -2.53 6.57 -11.98
C LEU A 119 -1.55 7.64 -12.49
N LEU A 120 -0.97 7.43 -13.68
CA LEU A 120 0.07 8.31 -14.20
C LEU A 120 -0.44 9.72 -14.56
N LEU A 121 -1.74 9.91 -14.78
CA LEU A 121 -2.31 11.25 -14.96
C LEU A 121 -2.26 12.07 -13.66
N GLY A 122 -2.31 11.41 -12.50
CA GLY A 122 -2.15 12.05 -11.18
C GLY A 122 -0.72 12.51 -10.89
N LEU A 123 0.29 11.94 -11.56
CA LEU A 123 1.71 12.19 -11.27
C LEU A 123 2.07 13.68 -11.32
N ARG A 124 1.61 14.42 -12.34
CA ARG A 124 1.92 15.86 -12.44
C ARG A 124 1.34 16.66 -11.28
N ARG A 125 0.13 16.32 -10.84
CA ARG A 125 -0.51 16.96 -9.70
C ARG A 125 0.23 16.62 -8.40
N LEU A 126 0.64 15.36 -8.22
CA LEU A 126 1.47 14.91 -7.10
C LEU A 126 2.75 15.75 -6.99
N LEU A 127 3.52 15.86 -8.08
CA LEU A 127 4.77 16.63 -8.10
C LEU A 127 4.54 18.13 -7.83
N ARG A 128 3.42 18.68 -8.29
CA ARG A 128 3.04 20.07 -7.99
C ARG A 128 2.74 20.26 -6.51
N ILE A 129 1.97 19.35 -5.90
CA ILE A 129 1.66 19.39 -4.46
C ILE A 129 2.95 19.33 -3.64
N ALA A 130 3.88 18.44 -3.99
CA ALA A 130 5.18 18.36 -3.32
C ALA A 130 5.97 19.69 -3.39
N ALA A 131 5.91 20.41 -4.51
CA ALA A 131 6.58 21.71 -4.64
C ALA A 131 5.84 22.84 -3.90
N ALA A 132 4.54 22.98 -4.15
CA ALA A 132 3.75 24.12 -3.68
C ALA A 132 3.36 24.00 -2.20
N ASP A 133 2.96 22.80 -1.78
CA ASP A 133 2.38 22.57 -0.46
C ASP A 133 3.41 22.00 0.52
N ALA A 134 4.38 21.18 0.08
CA ALA A 134 5.43 20.65 0.95
C ALA A 134 6.76 21.42 0.86
N GLY A 135 6.99 22.22 -0.18
CA GLY A 135 8.20 23.06 -0.32
C GLY A 135 9.42 22.35 -0.93
N PHE A 136 9.22 21.21 -1.60
CA PHE A 136 10.32 20.54 -2.31
C PHE A 136 10.82 21.36 -3.50
N PRO A 137 12.14 21.33 -3.78
CA PRO A 137 12.73 22.13 -4.84
C PRO A 137 12.22 21.69 -6.23
N PHE A 138 12.09 22.65 -7.14
CA PHE A 138 11.74 22.43 -8.54
C PHE A 138 12.70 23.19 -9.46
N HIS A 139 12.93 22.66 -10.66
CA HIS A 139 13.91 23.23 -11.61
C HIS A 139 13.35 23.45 -13.02
N ASN A 140 12.13 22.99 -13.28
CA ASN A 140 11.49 23.03 -14.60
C ASN A 140 10.73 24.34 -14.88
N ALA A 141 10.54 25.19 -13.86
CA ALA A 141 9.84 26.47 -13.96
C ALA A 141 10.59 27.58 -13.21
N ALA A 142 10.27 28.85 -13.50
CA ALA A 142 10.90 30.01 -12.86
C ALA A 142 10.20 30.48 -11.57
N SER A 143 8.91 30.18 -11.43
CA SER A 143 8.09 30.48 -10.24
C SER A 143 7.16 29.30 -9.96
N ILE A 144 6.75 29.14 -8.71
CA ILE A 144 5.76 28.15 -8.28
C ILE A 144 4.35 28.45 -8.83
N ASP A 145 4.10 29.72 -9.18
CA ASP A 145 2.84 30.16 -9.80
C ASP A 145 2.66 29.63 -11.23
N ASP A 146 3.74 29.21 -11.89
CA ASP A 146 3.66 28.55 -13.18
C ASP A 146 2.92 27.22 -13.02
N ILE A 147 1.89 26.98 -13.84
CA ILE A 147 1.09 25.76 -13.81
C ILE A 147 1.92 24.48 -14.04
N HIS A 148 3.09 24.60 -14.67
CA HIS A 148 4.00 23.50 -14.95
C HIS A 148 5.03 23.28 -13.84
N ALA A 149 5.11 24.14 -12.82
CA ALA A 149 6.02 23.96 -11.69
C ALA A 149 5.75 22.61 -11.00
N ALA A 150 6.81 21.79 -10.90
CA ALA A 150 6.74 20.43 -10.40
C ALA A 150 8.02 20.09 -9.63
N ALA A 151 7.89 19.54 -8.43
CA ALA A 151 9.02 19.16 -7.60
C ALA A 151 9.95 18.21 -8.35
N THR A 152 11.25 18.36 -8.11
CA THR A 152 12.32 17.55 -8.66
C THR A 152 12.53 16.33 -7.76
N PRO A 153 12.15 15.12 -8.19
CA PRO A 153 12.31 13.93 -7.36
C PRO A 153 13.79 13.57 -7.18
N HIS A 154 14.10 12.99 -6.04
CA HIS A 154 15.31 12.21 -5.84
C HIS A 154 15.29 10.95 -6.72
N ARG A 155 14.18 10.19 -6.68
CA ARG A 155 14.01 8.94 -7.42
C ARG A 155 12.55 8.67 -7.73
N VAL A 156 12.27 8.00 -8.84
CA VAL A 156 10.93 7.57 -9.24
C VAL A 156 10.98 6.11 -9.62
N PHE A 157 10.02 5.34 -9.13
CA PHE A 157 9.74 3.97 -9.54
C PHE A 157 8.29 3.89 -10.00
N TYR A 158 8.08 3.25 -11.13
CA TYR A 158 6.76 2.86 -11.59
C TYR A 158 6.81 1.39 -11.98
N SER A 159 5.90 0.61 -11.46
CA SER A 159 5.85 -0.82 -11.75
C SER A 159 4.44 -1.34 -11.81
N ARG A 160 4.30 -2.49 -12.48
CA ARG A 160 3.08 -3.28 -12.46
C ARG A 160 3.35 -4.68 -12.96
N LYS A 161 2.48 -5.59 -12.56
CA LYS A 161 2.35 -6.88 -13.24
C LYS A 161 1.63 -6.71 -14.58
N ASN A 162 1.86 -7.63 -15.51
CA ASN A 162 1.06 -7.70 -16.74
C ASN A 162 -0.44 -7.87 -16.40
N PHE A 163 -1.30 -7.14 -17.11
CA PHE A 163 -2.75 -7.12 -16.86
C PHE A 163 -3.42 -8.45 -17.23
N LEU A 164 -4.58 -8.71 -16.61
CA LEU A 164 -5.55 -9.71 -17.04
C LEU A 164 -6.42 -9.18 -18.19
N PHE A 165 -6.77 -7.89 -18.17
CA PHE A 165 -7.62 -7.25 -19.17
C PHE A 165 -6.98 -5.98 -19.76
N PRO A 166 -5.82 -6.10 -20.44
CA PRO A 166 -5.08 -4.95 -21.00
C PRO A 166 -5.96 -4.06 -21.90
N ASP A 167 -6.85 -4.65 -22.70
CA ASP A 167 -7.73 -3.92 -23.63
C ASP A 167 -8.74 -2.99 -22.95
N ARG A 168 -8.95 -3.13 -21.63
CA ARG A 168 -9.86 -2.29 -20.85
C ARG A 168 -9.17 -1.08 -20.23
N GLN A 169 -7.84 -1.06 -20.23
CA GLN A 169 -7.08 0.02 -19.65
C GLN A 169 -7.21 1.30 -20.46
N GLN A 170 -7.14 2.45 -19.79
CA GLN A 170 -7.25 3.77 -20.40
C GLN A 170 -5.90 4.45 -20.45
N GLY A 171 -5.70 5.31 -21.46
CA GLY A 171 -4.44 6.04 -21.64
C GLY A 171 -4.06 6.83 -20.37
N PRO A 172 -2.78 6.81 -19.94
CA PRO A 172 -1.61 6.26 -20.64
C PRO A 172 -1.36 4.75 -20.43
N HIS A 173 -2.26 4.02 -19.76
CA HIS A 173 -2.06 2.62 -19.34
C HIS A 173 -2.51 1.56 -20.35
N THR A 174 -2.75 1.95 -21.61
CA THR A 174 -3.17 1.02 -22.67
C THR A 174 -2.07 0.06 -23.09
N SER A 175 -0.81 0.43 -22.88
CA SER A 175 0.35 -0.44 -23.08
C SER A 175 1.55 0.01 -22.26
N TRP A 176 2.48 -0.90 -21.99
CA TRP A 176 3.77 -0.60 -21.36
C TRP A 176 4.55 0.45 -22.15
N LYS A 177 4.45 0.41 -23.47
CA LYS A 177 5.08 1.40 -24.35
C LYS A 177 4.54 2.81 -24.12
N GLU A 178 3.22 2.97 -23.98
CA GLU A 178 2.61 4.28 -23.72
C GLU A 178 2.93 4.80 -22.31
N GLU A 179 2.99 3.91 -21.31
CA GLU A 179 3.40 4.27 -19.95
C GLU A 179 4.86 4.73 -19.91
N VAL A 180 5.78 3.99 -20.54
CA VAL A 180 7.19 4.39 -20.66
C VAL A 180 7.30 5.70 -21.42
N LYS A 181 6.57 5.87 -22.52
CA LYS A 181 6.56 7.14 -23.26
C LYS A 181 6.11 8.30 -22.39
N PHE A 182 5.03 8.14 -21.62
CA PHE A 182 4.52 9.17 -20.72
C PHE A 182 5.56 9.56 -19.65
N LEU A 183 6.24 8.56 -19.08
CA LEU A 183 7.27 8.76 -18.07
C LEU A 183 8.55 9.40 -18.65
N ASP A 184 9.00 8.96 -19.82
CA ASP A 184 10.14 9.54 -20.54
C ASP A 184 9.85 10.97 -21.00
N ASP A 185 8.60 11.31 -21.34
CA ASP A 185 8.20 12.69 -21.65
C ASP A 185 8.17 13.57 -20.39
N THR A 186 8.13 12.96 -19.19
CA THR A 186 8.06 13.65 -17.90
C THR A 186 9.43 13.80 -17.24
N PHE A 187 10.26 12.75 -17.24
CA PHE A 187 11.53 12.70 -16.52
C PHE A 187 12.75 12.54 -17.44
N GLU A 188 13.90 12.97 -16.95
CA GLU A 188 15.20 12.65 -17.55
C GLU A 188 15.75 11.34 -16.97
N ASN A 189 16.59 10.64 -17.73
CA ASN A 189 17.30 9.43 -17.28
C ASN A 189 16.41 8.28 -16.78
N GLY A 190 15.25 8.12 -17.39
CA GLY A 190 14.39 6.93 -17.23
C GLY A 190 15.01 5.67 -17.83
N SER A 191 14.78 4.53 -17.18
CA SER A 191 15.09 3.21 -17.70
C SER A 191 13.92 2.27 -17.46
N ALA A 192 13.53 1.55 -18.51
CA ALA A 192 12.41 0.61 -18.50
C ALA A 192 12.89 -0.83 -18.65
N TYR A 193 12.31 -1.74 -17.87
CA TYR A 193 12.66 -3.15 -17.79
C TYR A 193 11.40 -4.00 -17.78
N MET A 194 11.55 -5.21 -18.29
CA MET A 194 10.55 -6.27 -18.17
C MET A 194 11.25 -7.49 -17.57
N VAL A 195 10.71 -7.99 -16.48
CA VAL A 195 11.29 -9.05 -15.66
C VAL A 195 10.34 -10.25 -15.68
N GLY A 196 10.83 -11.39 -16.14
CA GLY A 196 10.04 -12.60 -16.33
C GLY A 196 9.89 -12.99 -17.80
N ARG A 197 9.06 -14.00 -18.06
CA ARG A 197 8.82 -14.50 -19.42
C ARG A 197 7.76 -13.66 -20.13
N MET A 198 8.07 -13.15 -21.31
CA MET A 198 7.18 -12.30 -22.14
C MET A 198 5.81 -12.92 -22.43
N ASN A 199 5.77 -14.24 -22.54
CA ASN A 199 4.58 -15.01 -22.90
C ASN A 199 3.90 -15.67 -21.69
N ALA A 200 4.31 -15.29 -20.48
CA ALA A 200 3.74 -15.75 -19.22
C ALA A 200 3.67 -14.59 -18.23
N ASP A 201 3.59 -14.91 -16.94
CA ASP A 201 3.60 -13.90 -15.88
C ASP A 201 4.93 -13.14 -15.85
N HIS A 202 4.85 -11.83 -16.04
CA HIS A 202 5.99 -10.93 -15.99
C HIS A 202 5.60 -9.62 -15.29
N TRP A 203 6.63 -8.86 -14.96
CA TRP A 203 6.54 -7.63 -14.20
C TRP A 203 7.33 -6.54 -14.91
N TYR A 204 6.74 -5.35 -15.01
CA TYR A 204 7.32 -4.19 -15.64
C TYR A 204 7.86 -3.23 -14.58
N LEU A 205 9.00 -2.60 -14.90
CA LEU A 205 9.65 -1.60 -14.05
C LEU A 205 10.12 -0.45 -14.91
N TYR A 206 9.76 0.75 -14.51
CA TYR A 206 10.41 1.98 -14.91
C TYR A 206 11.05 2.59 -13.67
N MET A 207 12.31 2.99 -13.77
CA MET A 207 12.97 3.72 -12.70
C MET A 207 13.88 4.80 -13.24
N THR A 208 14.03 5.88 -12.48
CA THR A 208 15.00 6.92 -12.80
C THR A 208 16.33 6.67 -12.10
N SER A 209 17.42 6.94 -12.82
CA SER A 209 18.77 6.84 -12.28
C SER A 209 19.35 8.23 -11.94
N PRO A 210 20.25 8.33 -10.94
CA PRO A 210 21.01 9.55 -10.72
C PRO A 210 21.77 9.97 -11.99
N PRO A 211 22.04 11.27 -12.20
CA PRO A 211 22.66 11.76 -13.43
C PRO A 211 24.05 11.17 -13.76
N ASN A 212 24.73 10.58 -12.77
CA ASN A 212 26.07 10.00 -12.89
C ASN A 212 26.06 8.46 -12.92
N ALA A 213 24.88 7.83 -13.01
CA ALA A 213 24.74 6.38 -13.08
C ALA A 213 25.28 5.81 -14.40
N THR A 214 25.99 4.68 -14.33
CA THR A 214 26.49 3.98 -15.52
C THR A 214 25.36 3.23 -16.21
N LEU A 215 24.77 3.84 -17.24
CA LEU A 215 23.70 3.24 -18.04
C LEU A 215 24.10 1.87 -18.60
N THR A 216 23.39 0.82 -18.18
CA THR A 216 23.51 -0.52 -18.73
C THR A 216 22.10 -1.10 -18.95
N PRO A 217 21.68 -1.45 -20.19
CA PRO A 217 22.44 -1.54 -21.45
C PRO A 217 22.63 -0.20 -22.18
N PRO A 218 23.50 -0.11 -23.22
CA PRO A 218 23.79 1.14 -23.91
C PRO A 218 22.56 1.73 -24.62
N LEU A 219 22.51 3.06 -24.65
CA LEU A 219 21.50 3.86 -25.35
C LEU A 219 21.21 3.34 -26.77
N THR A 220 19.93 3.20 -27.10
CA THR A 220 19.45 3.12 -28.49
C THR A 220 20.04 4.31 -29.27
N PRO A 221 20.57 4.12 -30.50
CA PRO A 221 21.27 5.20 -31.22
C PRO A 221 20.38 6.44 -31.33
N ARG A 222 20.82 7.55 -30.73
CA ARG A 222 20.14 8.84 -30.90
C ARG A 222 20.22 9.21 -32.38
N SER A 223 19.06 9.28 -33.04
CA SER A 223 18.92 9.99 -34.31
C SER A 223 19.56 11.37 -34.14
N SER A 224 20.52 11.68 -35.00
CA SER A 224 21.30 12.91 -34.98
C SER A 224 20.41 14.11 -35.32
N ASN A 225 19.69 14.64 -34.34
CA ASN A 225 19.09 15.97 -34.47
C ASN A 225 20.10 17.02 -34.00
N THR A 226 20.76 17.60 -34.98
CA THR A 226 21.56 18.81 -34.85
C THR A 226 20.65 20.00 -34.54
N GLY A 227 20.64 20.46 -33.29
CA GLY A 227 20.50 21.88 -32.91
C GLY A 227 19.10 22.48 -32.72
N SER A 228 18.71 22.66 -31.45
CA SER A 228 18.12 23.90 -30.93
C SER A 228 18.31 23.96 -29.39
N PRO A 229 18.64 25.10 -28.77
CA PRO A 229 18.74 25.22 -27.31
C PRO A 229 17.33 25.42 -26.73
N THR A 230 16.45 24.45 -26.94
CA THR A 230 15.20 24.35 -26.20
C THR A 230 15.55 23.67 -24.89
N ARG A 231 15.56 24.45 -23.79
CA ARG A 231 15.66 23.94 -22.41
C ARG A 231 14.70 22.75 -22.30
N SER A 232 15.22 21.55 -22.02
CA SER A 232 14.41 20.34 -21.84
C SER A 232 13.30 20.65 -20.84
N SER A 233 12.03 20.47 -21.23
CA SER A 233 10.89 20.63 -20.31
C SER A 233 10.76 19.47 -19.33
N LYS A 234 11.61 18.45 -19.47
CA LYS A 234 11.62 17.26 -18.62
C LYS A 234 12.19 17.60 -17.25
N ILE A 235 11.72 16.87 -16.24
CA ILE A 235 12.11 17.05 -14.87
C ILE A 235 13.36 16.18 -14.62
N PRO A 236 14.50 16.77 -14.21
CA PRO A 236 15.66 15.98 -13.82
C PRO A 236 15.36 15.19 -12.53
N THR A 237 16.08 14.10 -12.30
CA THR A 237 16.03 13.34 -11.04
C THR A 237 17.40 13.22 -10.41
N GLY A 238 17.46 13.12 -9.09
CA GLY A 238 18.71 12.85 -8.37
C GLY A 238 19.73 14.01 -8.37
N ILE A 239 19.33 15.23 -8.77
CA ILE A 239 20.19 16.42 -8.71
C ILE A 239 20.13 17.16 -7.36
N VAL A 240 19.18 16.81 -6.51
CA VAL A 240 19.04 17.38 -5.17
C VAL A 240 20.13 16.76 -4.28
N SER A 241 21.25 17.46 -4.15
CA SER A 241 22.46 17.00 -3.45
C SER A 241 22.33 16.97 -1.94
N HIS A 242 23.01 15.99 -1.33
CA HIS A 242 23.36 15.89 0.10
C HIS A 242 23.93 17.23 0.62
N MET A 243 23.17 17.97 1.43
CA MET A 243 23.70 18.97 2.35
C MET A 243 23.68 18.41 3.78
N GLY A 244 24.46 17.37 4.01
CA GLY A 244 24.59 16.69 5.29
C GLY A 244 25.52 15.51 5.12
N GLY A 245 26.44 15.29 6.07
CA GLY A 245 27.46 14.24 6.01
C GLY A 245 26.89 12.85 5.76
N VAL A 246 27.78 11.89 5.47
CA VAL A 246 27.46 10.47 5.25
C VAL A 246 26.68 9.93 6.46
N SER A 247 25.36 10.04 6.42
CA SER A 247 24.47 9.26 7.28
C SER A 247 24.39 7.87 6.67
N ASP A 248 24.46 6.85 7.52
CA ASP A 248 24.32 5.45 7.12
C ASP A 248 23.13 5.33 6.17
N ALA A 249 23.36 4.85 4.94
CA ALA A 249 22.30 4.75 3.95
C ALA A 249 21.22 3.83 4.53
N GLN A 250 20.05 4.39 4.82
CA GLN A 250 18.94 3.64 5.41
C GLN A 250 18.64 2.46 4.48
N THR A 251 18.75 1.24 5.01
CA THR A 251 18.50 0.03 4.24
C THR A 251 17.01 -0.06 3.98
N ASP A 252 16.59 0.19 2.74
CA ASP A 252 15.20 0.04 2.32
C ASP A 252 15.02 -1.32 1.66
N GLU A 253 13.90 -1.96 1.97
CA GLU A 253 13.50 -3.26 1.45
C GLU A 253 12.02 -3.20 1.09
N THR A 254 11.65 -3.70 -0.09
CA THR A 254 10.25 -3.82 -0.50
C THR A 254 10.01 -5.23 -1.01
N LEU A 255 9.05 -5.92 -0.41
CA LEU A 255 8.58 -7.25 -0.80
C LEU A 255 7.17 -7.13 -1.37
N GLU A 256 6.95 -7.56 -2.61
CA GLU A 256 5.61 -7.75 -3.16
C GLU A 256 5.36 -9.23 -3.49
N ILE A 257 4.15 -9.71 -3.22
CA ILE A 257 3.65 -11.04 -3.53
C ILE A 257 2.35 -10.87 -4.31
N LEU A 258 2.36 -11.20 -5.60
CA LEU A 258 1.24 -10.99 -6.50
C LEU A 258 0.66 -12.36 -6.89
N MET A 259 -0.56 -12.62 -6.46
CA MET A 259 -1.19 -13.94 -6.41
C MET A 259 -2.39 -13.99 -7.34
N MET A 260 -2.53 -15.09 -8.07
CA MET A 260 -3.64 -15.30 -9.01
C MET A 260 -4.22 -16.70 -8.88
N ASP A 261 -5.42 -16.87 -9.40
CA ASP A 261 -6.14 -18.15 -9.36
C ASP A 261 -6.27 -18.63 -7.90
N LEU A 262 -6.82 -17.75 -7.05
CA LEU A 262 -6.95 -17.96 -5.61
C LEU A 262 -7.78 -19.22 -5.33
N ASP A 263 -7.54 -19.85 -4.18
CA ASP A 263 -8.36 -21.00 -3.78
C ASP A 263 -9.81 -20.56 -3.56
N LEU A 264 -10.75 -21.20 -4.27
CA LEU A 264 -12.15 -20.78 -4.32
C LEU A 264 -12.84 -20.81 -2.96
N GLU A 265 -12.47 -21.74 -2.08
CA GLU A 265 -13.08 -21.83 -0.75
C GLU A 265 -12.52 -20.77 0.19
N LEU A 266 -11.21 -20.51 0.12
CA LEU A 266 -10.59 -19.45 0.91
C LEU A 266 -11.00 -18.05 0.42
N ALA A 267 -11.18 -17.87 -0.89
CA ALA A 267 -11.63 -16.59 -1.47
C ALA A 267 -13.02 -16.16 -0.97
N LYS A 268 -13.89 -17.10 -0.59
CA LYS A 268 -15.23 -16.81 -0.04
C LYS A 268 -15.19 -15.91 1.19
N GLN A 269 -14.11 -15.94 1.98
CA GLN A 269 -13.99 -15.11 3.18
C GLN A 269 -13.98 -13.60 2.88
N PHE A 270 -13.75 -13.21 1.61
CA PHE A 270 -13.75 -11.83 1.14
C PHE A 270 -15.05 -11.43 0.44
N TYR A 271 -16.12 -12.20 0.63
CA TYR A 271 -17.49 -11.85 0.22
C TYR A 271 -18.29 -11.35 1.42
N LEU A 272 -19.13 -10.34 1.19
CA LEU A 272 -19.98 -9.73 2.21
C LEU A 272 -20.82 -10.78 2.95
N ASP A 273 -21.54 -11.63 2.21
CA ASP A 273 -22.42 -12.67 2.78
C ASP A 273 -21.67 -13.60 3.75
N GLN A 274 -20.46 -14.02 3.39
CA GLN A 274 -19.66 -14.94 4.20
C GLN A 274 -19.07 -14.23 5.42
N ALA A 275 -18.53 -13.01 5.24
CA ALA A 275 -17.97 -12.23 6.34
C ALA A 275 -19.05 -11.87 7.38
N SER A 276 -20.24 -11.48 6.91
CA SER A 276 -21.39 -11.17 7.76
C SER A 276 -21.89 -12.39 8.53
N ALA A 277 -21.91 -13.57 7.90
CA ALA A 277 -22.23 -14.82 8.58
C ALA A 277 -21.23 -15.14 9.70
N VAL A 278 -19.93 -15.04 9.42
CA VAL A 278 -18.87 -15.27 10.42
C VAL A 278 -18.91 -14.25 11.56
N ALA A 279 -19.16 -12.98 11.25
CA ALA A 279 -19.34 -11.93 12.26
C ALA A 279 -20.54 -12.22 13.17
N SER A 280 -21.67 -12.63 12.57
CA SER A 280 -22.91 -12.97 13.30
C SER A 280 -22.76 -14.17 14.24
N GLU A 281 -21.92 -15.15 13.89
CA GLU A 281 -21.59 -16.28 14.77
C GLU A 281 -20.64 -15.88 15.91
N ARG A 282 -19.71 -14.97 15.65
CA ARG A 282 -18.69 -14.54 16.63
C ARG A 282 -19.22 -13.61 17.70
N VAL A 283 -20.11 -12.67 17.36
CA VAL A 283 -20.60 -11.66 18.31
C VAL A 283 -21.28 -12.30 19.54
N PRO A 284 -22.20 -13.29 19.40
CA PRO A 284 -22.76 -14.00 20.54
C PRO A 284 -21.72 -14.79 21.34
N ALA A 285 -20.76 -15.42 20.67
CA ALA A 285 -19.71 -16.23 21.30
C ALA A 285 -18.76 -15.36 22.15
N GLN A 286 -18.30 -14.23 21.61
CA GLN A 286 -17.47 -13.27 22.33
C GLN A 286 -18.24 -12.61 23.48
N ALA A 287 -19.52 -12.27 23.29
CA ALA A 287 -20.35 -11.74 24.37
C ALA A 287 -20.55 -12.78 25.49
N GLN A 288 -20.70 -14.06 25.14
CA GLN A 288 -20.83 -15.14 26.12
C GLN A 288 -19.51 -15.42 26.86
N GLU A 289 -18.38 -15.36 26.15
CA GLU A 289 -17.04 -15.52 26.73
C GLU A 289 -16.66 -14.33 27.61
N ALA A 290 -16.95 -13.09 27.19
CA ALA A 290 -16.78 -11.90 28.01
C ALA A 290 -17.68 -11.93 29.26
N ARG A 291 -18.93 -12.39 29.13
CA ARG A 291 -19.81 -12.62 30.30
C ARG A 291 -19.25 -13.68 31.24
N ARG A 292 -18.68 -14.77 30.70
CA ARG A 292 -18.06 -15.82 31.51
C ARG A 292 -16.80 -15.31 32.22
N ALA A 293 -15.92 -14.59 31.51
CA ALA A 293 -14.72 -13.99 32.07
C ALA A 293 -15.06 -12.91 33.12
N ALA A 294 -16.10 -12.11 32.90
CA ALA A 294 -16.61 -11.16 33.88
C ALA A 294 -17.16 -11.88 35.12
N HIS A 295 -17.91 -12.97 34.93
CA HIS A 295 -18.43 -13.80 36.02
C HIS A 295 -17.31 -14.50 36.81
N GLU A 296 -16.26 -14.97 36.14
CA GLU A 296 -15.08 -15.56 36.78
C GLU A 296 -14.21 -14.52 37.49
N SER A 297 -14.12 -13.30 36.96
CA SER A 297 -13.35 -12.20 37.56
C SER A 297 -14.06 -11.53 38.73
N LEU A 298 -15.39 -11.55 38.79
CA LEU A 298 -16.16 -10.86 39.84
C LEU A 298 -16.42 -11.71 41.09
N GLY A 299 -16.22 -13.02 41.03
CA GLY A 299 -16.55 -13.92 42.13
C GLY A 299 -18.06 -13.94 42.43
N ASP A 300 -18.51 -14.97 43.12
CA ASP A 300 -19.93 -15.24 43.37
C ASP A 300 -20.56 -14.14 44.26
N ILE A 301 -21.17 -13.12 43.63
CA ILE A 301 -22.04 -12.16 44.30
C ILE A 301 -23.44 -12.39 43.77
N ASP A 302 -24.18 -13.22 44.49
CA ASP A 302 -25.62 -13.39 44.35
C ASP A 302 -26.34 -12.05 44.54
N SER A 303 -26.83 -11.46 43.45
CA SER A 303 -28.12 -10.75 43.44
C SER A 303 -28.57 -10.40 42.02
N THR A 304 -29.77 -10.84 41.71
CA THR A 304 -30.57 -10.50 40.54
C THR A 304 -30.86 -9.00 40.46
N VAL A 305 -30.31 -8.30 39.46
CA VAL A 305 -30.85 -7.01 38.98
C VAL A 305 -30.72 -6.96 37.46
N ASP A 306 -31.84 -7.09 36.76
CA ASP A 306 -31.94 -6.92 35.31
C ASP A 306 -32.28 -5.45 35.00
N VAL A 307 -31.30 -4.68 34.51
CA VAL A 307 -31.41 -3.22 34.28
C VAL A 307 -31.71 -2.88 32.81
N PHE A 308 -31.86 -3.87 31.92
CA PHE A 308 -32.04 -3.62 30.48
C PHE A 308 -33.45 -3.85 29.95
N ALA A 309 -34.42 -4.14 30.81
CA ALA A 309 -35.83 -4.27 30.41
C ALA A 309 -36.61 -2.96 30.61
N ASN A 310 -36.32 -1.93 29.79
CA ASN A 310 -37.28 -0.92 29.32
C ASN A 310 -36.57 0.32 28.75
N CYS A 311 -36.57 0.47 27.43
CA CYS A 311 -36.64 1.78 26.77
C CYS A 311 -37.47 1.59 25.50
N GLY A 312 -38.75 1.92 25.62
CA GLY A 312 -39.68 2.00 24.49
C GLY A 312 -39.42 3.23 23.63
N GLU A 313 -39.89 3.14 22.39
CA GLU A 313 -39.84 4.13 21.32
C GLU A 313 -40.23 5.54 21.79
N SER A 314 -39.45 6.54 21.37
CA SER A 314 -39.87 7.94 21.37
C SER A 314 -39.60 8.55 20.00
N ASP A 315 -40.69 8.83 19.29
CA ASP A 315 -40.76 9.53 18.01
C ASP A 315 -40.10 10.92 18.06
N ILE A 316 -39.18 11.19 17.12
CA ILE A 316 -38.80 12.56 16.75
C ILE A 316 -38.97 12.70 15.24
N SER A 317 -39.94 13.53 14.86
CA SER A 317 -40.28 13.90 13.50
C SER A 317 -39.24 14.88 12.93
N GLY A 318 -38.30 14.35 12.14
CA GLY A 318 -37.38 15.08 11.26
C GLY A 318 -37.56 14.64 9.80
N ASN A 319 -37.16 15.46 8.83
CA ASN A 319 -37.46 15.30 7.41
C ASN A 319 -36.75 14.04 6.83
N PRO A 320 -37.46 12.96 6.46
CA PRO A 320 -36.87 11.61 6.41
C PRO A 320 -36.00 11.32 5.18
N ALA A 321 -36.02 12.13 4.12
CA ALA A 321 -35.33 11.76 2.88
C ALA A 321 -33.81 11.97 2.94
N ALA A 322 -33.33 13.07 3.53
CA ALA A 322 -31.90 13.37 3.58
C ALA A 322 -31.21 12.76 4.81
N ASP A 323 -31.88 12.74 5.96
CA ASP A 323 -31.32 12.14 7.20
C ASP A 323 -31.25 10.61 7.12
N THR A 324 -32.17 9.96 6.37
CA THR A 324 -32.09 8.50 6.16
C THR A 324 -30.93 8.14 5.23
N GLU A 325 -30.69 8.91 4.17
CA GLU A 325 -29.55 8.65 3.27
C GLU A 325 -28.21 8.82 4.01
N VAL A 326 -28.03 9.91 4.76
CA VAL A 326 -26.80 10.16 5.54
C VAL A 326 -26.58 9.07 6.61
N THR A 327 -27.63 8.69 7.36
CA THR A 327 -27.51 7.62 8.36
C THR A 327 -27.23 6.24 7.74
N THR A 328 -27.78 5.94 6.56
CA THR A 328 -27.46 4.69 5.85
C THR A 328 -26.02 4.65 5.35
N ILE A 329 -25.49 5.78 4.88
CA ILE A 329 -24.10 5.91 4.39
C ILE A 329 -23.10 5.78 5.55
N GLU A 330 -23.38 6.40 6.69
CA GLU A 330 -22.60 6.24 7.94
C GLU A 330 -22.57 4.79 8.44
N ALA A 331 -23.70 4.09 8.34
CA ALA A 331 -23.79 2.69 8.72
C ALA A 331 -22.97 1.78 7.79
N MET A 332 -23.03 1.99 6.47
CA MET A 332 -22.33 1.15 5.48
C MET A 332 -20.81 1.29 5.54
N THR A 333 -20.28 2.49 5.77
CA THR A 333 -18.83 2.70 5.95
C THR A 333 -18.30 2.03 7.21
N THR A 334 -19.01 2.21 8.33
CA THR A 334 -18.65 1.58 9.60
C THR A 334 -18.75 0.05 9.52
N GLU A 335 -19.76 -0.45 8.80
CA GLU A 335 -19.96 -1.88 8.54
C GLU A 335 -18.81 -2.47 7.72
N GLY A 336 -18.40 -1.80 6.62
CA GLY A 336 -17.27 -2.25 5.79
C GLY A 336 -15.96 -2.36 6.59
N HIS A 337 -15.68 -1.41 7.47
CA HIS A 337 -14.52 -1.48 8.37
C HIS A 337 -14.64 -2.56 9.45
N ALA A 338 -15.82 -2.71 10.06
CA ALA A 338 -16.06 -3.73 11.07
C ALA A 338 -15.89 -5.14 10.49
N LEU A 339 -16.48 -5.39 9.32
CA LEU A 339 -16.34 -6.67 8.62
C LEU A 339 -14.92 -6.88 8.10
N GLY A 340 -14.26 -5.83 7.58
CA GLY A 340 -12.85 -5.89 7.20
C GLY A 340 -11.94 -6.31 8.35
N THR A 341 -12.21 -5.84 9.56
CA THR A 341 -11.50 -6.26 10.78
C THR A 341 -11.73 -7.74 11.08
N VAL A 342 -13.00 -8.21 11.03
CA VAL A 342 -13.32 -9.63 11.23
C VAL A 342 -12.61 -10.51 10.19
N VAL A 343 -12.58 -10.08 8.92
CA VAL A 343 -11.87 -10.79 7.85
C VAL A 343 -10.37 -10.83 8.13
N SER A 344 -9.74 -9.71 8.51
CA SER A 344 -8.32 -9.64 8.88
C SER A 344 -7.93 -10.70 9.92
N GLU A 345 -8.75 -10.83 10.96
CA GLU A 345 -8.51 -11.74 12.08
C GLU A 345 -8.75 -13.20 11.69
N THR A 346 -9.85 -13.48 10.99
CA THR A 346 -10.27 -14.84 10.62
C THR A 346 -9.32 -15.48 9.62
N CYS A 347 -8.89 -14.74 8.60
CA CYS A 347 -8.04 -15.29 7.55
C CYS A 347 -6.57 -15.37 7.95
N GLY A 348 -6.16 -14.67 9.03
CA GLY A 348 -4.79 -14.68 9.53
C GLY A 348 -3.89 -13.55 9.01
N LEU A 349 -4.44 -12.57 8.27
CA LEU A 349 -3.72 -11.35 7.88
C LEU A 349 -3.26 -10.56 9.11
N ALA A 350 -4.09 -10.48 10.15
CA ALA A 350 -3.75 -9.81 11.42
C ALA A 350 -2.54 -10.43 12.14
N GLN A 351 -2.17 -11.66 11.78
CA GLN A 351 -1.05 -12.39 12.37
C GLN A 351 0.25 -12.28 11.57
N ILE A 352 0.28 -11.52 10.47
CA ILE A 352 1.52 -11.33 9.69
C ILE A 352 2.52 -10.51 10.49
N TYR A 353 2.06 -9.42 11.11
CA TYR A 353 2.84 -8.60 12.03
C TYR A 353 2.02 -8.42 13.33
N PRO A 354 1.99 -9.44 14.20
CA PRO A 354 1.10 -9.48 15.34
C PRO A 354 1.50 -8.45 16.40
N VAL A 355 0.51 -7.93 17.13
CA VAL A 355 0.73 -6.96 18.21
C VAL A 355 1.56 -7.49 19.38
N SER A 356 1.71 -8.82 19.53
CA SER A 356 2.62 -9.41 20.50
C SER A 356 4.08 -9.05 20.21
N ASP A 357 4.42 -8.94 18.94
CA ASP A 357 5.79 -8.70 18.46
C ASP A 357 5.95 -7.24 18.03
N PHE A 358 4.86 -6.61 17.61
CA PHE A 358 4.76 -5.21 17.17
C PHE A 358 3.62 -4.49 17.91
N PRO A 359 3.79 -4.11 19.20
CA PRO A 359 2.71 -3.58 20.04
C PRO A 359 1.96 -2.37 19.47
N ASP A 360 2.68 -1.55 18.72
CA ASP A 360 2.16 -0.32 18.12
C ASP A 360 1.64 -0.54 16.69
N ALA A 361 1.65 -1.78 16.19
CA ALA A 361 1.11 -2.09 14.87
C ALA A 361 -0.41 -1.88 14.85
N ARG A 362 -0.90 -1.33 13.74
CA ARG A 362 -2.33 -1.08 13.49
C ARG A 362 -2.70 -1.57 12.10
N ILE A 363 -3.94 -2.02 11.97
CA ILE A 363 -4.51 -2.47 10.71
C ILE A 363 -5.79 -1.67 10.50
N ASP A 364 -5.91 -1.10 9.32
CA ASP A 364 -7.12 -0.47 8.82
C ASP A 364 -7.58 -1.27 7.61
N ALA A 365 -8.71 -1.94 7.76
CA ALA A 365 -9.22 -2.91 6.81
C ALA A 365 -10.65 -2.54 6.41
N TYR A 366 -11.00 -2.82 5.16
CA TYR A 366 -12.31 -2.55 4.61
C TYR A 366 -12.77 -3.71 3.71
N LEU A 367 -13.99 -4.18 3.92
CA LEU A 367 -14.67 -5.15 3.08
C LEU A 367 -15.66 -4.42 2.16
N PHE A 368 -15.55 -4.69 0.86
CA PHE A 368 -16.39 -4.08 -0.18
C PHE A 368 -17.63 -4.94 -0.46
N SER A 369 -18.68 -4.29 -0.97
CA SER A 369 -19.92 -4.93 -1.39
C SER A 369 -19.96 -5.10 -2.91
N PRO A 370 -20.45 -6.24 -3.44
CA PRO A 370 -20.79 -7.47 -2.71
C PRO A 370 -19.55 -8.28 -2.26
N CYS A 371 -18.37 -7.96 -2.77
CA CYS A 371 -17.12 -8.61 -2.41
C CYS A 371 -15.91 -7.73 -2.73
N GLY A 372 -14.75 -8.15 -2.24
CA GLY A 372 -13.50 -7.42 -2.37
C GLY A 372 -13.00 -6.96 -1.01
N TYR A 373 -11.68 -6.83 -0.85
CA TYR A 373 -11.09 -6.50 0.43
C TYR A 373 -9.80 -5.70 0.26
N SER A 374 -9.60 -4.71 1.13
CA SER A 374 -8.38 -3.90 1.17
C SER A 374 -7.96 -3.69 2.61
N ALA A 375 -6.67 -3.74 2.90
CA ALA A 375 -6.17 -3.34 4.20
C ALA A 375 -4.78 -2.72 4.16
N ASN A 376 -4.58 -1.74 5.04
CA ASN A 376 -3.30 -1.11 5.32
C ASN A 376 -2.87 -1.45 6.74
N GLY A 377 -1.63 -1.90 6.87
CA GLY A 377 -0.97 -2.01 8.14
C GLY A 377 0.10 -0.95 8.31
N VAL A 378 0.12 -0.28 9.46
CA VAL A 378 1.24 0.56 9.90
C VAL A 378 1.97 -0.20 11.01
N VAL A 379 3.27 -0.44 10.84
CA VAL A 379 4.10 -1.27 11.71
C VAL A 379 5.31 -0.44 12.19
N PRO A 380 5.21 0.20 13.36
CA PRO A 380 6.36 0.88 13.96
C PRO A 380 7.50 -0.09 14.28
N ALA A 381 8.73 0.37 14.09
CA ALA A 381 9.92 -0.42 14.39
C ALA A 381 10.00 -0.76 15.89
N PRO A 382 10.60 -1.92 16.25
CA PRO A 382 10.80 -2.30 17.64
C PRO A 382 11.68 -1.31 18.40
N THR A 383 11.61 -1.36 19.74
CA THR A 383 12.30 -0.46 20.68
C THR A 383 13.82 -0.32 20.48
N ALA A 384 14.48 -1.26 19.81
CA ALA A 384 15.91 -1.20 19.52
C ALA A 384 16.30 -0.27 18.34
N GLY A 385 15.32 0.24 17.58
CA GLY A 385 15.54 1.11 16.41
C GLY A 385 15.13 2.57 16.63
N ALA A 386 14.89 3.00 17.87
CA ALA A 386 14.59 4.39 18.16
C ALA A 386 15.81 5.28 17.91
N ASP A 387 15.62 6.41 17.23
CA ASP A 387 16.67 7.42 17.04
C ASP A 387 17.08 8.08 18.37
N GLU A 388 18.10 8.95 18.34
CA GLU A 388 18.59 9.69 19.53
C GLU A 388 17.50 10.52 20.23
N HIS A 389 16.35 10.74 19.57
CA HIS A 389 15.19 11.48 20.07
C HIS A 389 14.04 10.56 20.52
N GLY A 390 14.22 9.23 20.48
CA GLY A 390 13.23 8.24 20.88
C GLY A 390 12.18 7.93 19.81
N ASN A 391 12.36 8.40 18.58
CA ASN A 391 11.43 8.24 17.48
C ASN A 391 11.69 6.93 16.72
N LYS A 392 10.65 6.10 16.53
CA LYS A 392 10.76 4.76 15.91
C LYS A 392 10.37 4.85 14.44
N PRO A 393 11.21 4.48 13.45
CA PRO A 393 10.77 4.46 12.06
C PRO A 393 9.52 3.58 11.89
N ALA A 394 8.57 3.98 11.04
CA ALA A 394 7.40 3.15 10.76
C ALA A 394 7.49 2.51 9.38
N HIS A 395 7.09 1.26 9.33
CA HIS A 395 6.93 0.47 8.13
C HIS A 395 5.46 0.33 7.80
N TYR A 396 5.16 -0.16 6.61
CA TYR A 396 3.81 -0.48 6.19
C TYR A 396 3.75 -1.87 5.60
N TRP A 397 2.53 -2.39 5.56
CA TRP A 397 2.14 -3.39 4.60
C TRP A 397 0.77 -3.07 4.05
N THR A 398 0.44 -3.61 2.89
CA THR A 398 -0.88 -3.46 2.28
C THR A 398 -1.28 -4.72 1.55
N VAL A 399 -2.59 -4.97 1.47
CA VAL A 399 -3.16 -6.10 0.76
C VAL A 399 -4.43 -5.68 0.04
N HIS A 400 -4.60 -6.16 -1.19
CA HIS A 400 -5.79 -5.93 -2.01
C HIS A 400 -6.25 -7.25 -2.59
N VAL A 401 -7.56 -7.52 -2.52
CA VAL A 401 -8.14 -8.80 -2.90
C VAL A 401 -9.35 -8.59 -3.80
N THR A 402 -9.28 -9.17 -4.98
CA THR A 402 -10.36 -9.36 -5.96
C THR A 402 -10.71 -10.86 -5.94
N PRO A 403 -11.72 -11.30 -5.19
CA PRO A 403 -11.95 -12.73 -4.94
C PRO A 403 -12.67 -13.46 -6.07
N GLU A 404 -13.17 -12.76 -7.08
CA GLU A 404 -14.04 -13.31 -8.13
C GLU A 404 -13.33 -14.42 -8.94
N PRO A 405 -13.91 -15.63 -9.06
CA PRO A 405 -13.22 -16.78 -9.66
C PRO A 405 -12.66 -16.55 -11.06
N ILE A 406 -13.33 -15.73 -11.87
CA ILE A 406 -12.95 -15.45 -13.26
C ILE A 406 -11.69 -14.59 -13.41
N CYS A 407 -11.35 -13.81 -12.39
CA CYS A 407 -10.24 -12.86 -12.39
C CYS A 407 -9.57 -12.76 -11.02
N SER A 408 -9.61 -13.85 -10.24
CA SER A 408 -9.19 -13.81 -8.84
C SER A 408 -7.73 -13.39 -8.70
N TYR A 409 -7.52 -12.38 -7.87
CA TYR A 409 -6.25 -11.72 -7.69
C TYR A 409 -6.10 -11.26 -6.24
N ALA A 410 -4.90 -11.41 -5.69
CA ALA A 410 -4.54 -10.76 -4.45
C ALA A 410 -3.10 -10.25 -4.53
N SER A 411 -2.86 -9.04 -4.03
CA SER A 411 -1.51 -8.51 -3.86
C SER A 411 -1.23 -8.31 -2.38
N PHE A 412 0.01 -8.54 -1.98
CA PHE A 412 0.53 -8.18 -0.67
C PHE A 412 1.85 -7.45 -0.87
N GLU A 413 2.02 -6.32 -0.21
CA GLU A 413 3.26 -5.54 -0.25
C GLU A 413 3.66 -5.13 1.16
N THR A 414 4.97 -5.08 1.44
CA THR A 414 5.50 -4.63 2.74
C THR A 414 6.90 -4.07 2.59
N ASN A 415 7.22 -3.07 3.40
CA ASN A 415 8.59 -2.60 3.58
C ASN A 415 9.15 -2.90 4.99
N VAL A 416 8.49 -3.79 5.75
CA VAL A 416 9.02 -4.25 7.04
C VAL A 416 10.30 -5.06 6.78
N PRO A 417 11.46 -4.64 7.32
CA PRO A 417 12.75 -5.25 6.99
C PRO A 417 12.82 -6.73 7.34
N SER A 418 13.42 -7.51 6.44
CA SER A 418 13.71 -8.92 6.70
C SER A 418 14.75 -9.05 7.81
N GLY A 419 14.41 -9.79 8.86
CA GLY A 419 15.22 -9.95 10.07
C GLY A 419 14.74 -9.11 11.24
N GLN A 420 13.82 -8.16 11.04
CA GLN A 420 13.20 -7.41 12.13
C GLN A 420 12.46 -8.37 13.06
N ASN A 421 12.78 -8.34 14.36
CA ASN A 421 12.34 -9.31 15.36
C ASN A 421 12.62 -10.78 14.98
N GLY A 422 13.65 -11.03 14.16
CA GLY A 422 14.03 -12.38 13.70
C GLY A 422 13.13 -12.95 12.59
N ARG A 423 12.09 -12.21 12.16
CA ARG A 423 11.16 -12.62 11.10
C ARG A 423 11.79 -12.41 9.74
N LYS A 424 11.78 -13.43 8.88
CA LYS A 424 12.43 -13.37 7.57
C LYS A 424 11.41 -13.17 6.46
N ALA A 425 11.85 -12.63 5.32
CA ALA A 425 10.99 -12.49 4.14
C ALA A 425 10.34 -13.83 3.73
N SER A 426 11.05 -14.96 3.89
CA SER A 426 10.50 -16.30 3.63
C SER A 426 9.27 -16.61 4.49
N ASP A 427 9.28 -16.20 5.76
CA ASP A 427 8.21 -16.51 6.71
C ASP A 427 6.95 -15.71 6.34
N THR A 428 7.13 -14.45 5.95
CA THR A 428 6.04 -13.61 5.39
C THR A 428 5.49 -14.20 4.10
N ILE A 429 6.34 -14.64 3.16
CA ILE A 429 5.88 -15.29 1.92
C ILE A 429 5.06 -16.54 2.23
N HIS A 430 5.55 -17.41 3.10
CA HIS A 430 4.86 -18.66 3.45
C HIS A 430 3.51 -18.38 4.10
N GLN A 431 3.44 -17.42 5.02
CA GLN A 431 2.20 -17.05 5.69
C GLN A 431 1.18 -16.48 4.70
N VAL A 432 1.57 -15.49 3.88
CA VAL A 432 0.68 -14.86 2.89
C VAL A 432 0.17 -15.90 1.88
N VAL A 433 1.07 -16.72 1.30
CA VAL A 433 0.68 -17.76 0.35
C VAL A 433 -0.26 -18.80 0.97
N ASN A 434 -0.14 -19.09 2.28
CA ASN A 434 -1.04 -20.01 2.96
C ASN A 434 -2.45 -19.43 3.21
N ILE A 435 -2.58 -18.11 3.33
CA ILE A 435 -3.88 -17.42 3.49
C ILE A 435 -4.71 -17.55 2.20
N PHE A 436 -4.07 -17.40 1.04
CA PHE A 436 -4.76 -17.32 -0.25
C PHE A 436 -4.70 -18.60 -1.09
N LYS A 437 -3.69 -19.45 -0.86
CA LYS A 437 -3.37 -20.67 -1.62
C LYS A 437 -3.52 -20.53 -3.15
N PRO A 438 -2.88 -19.53 -3.78
CA PRO A 438 -3.03 -19.28 -5.20
C PRO A 438 -2.65 -20.46 -6.09
N GLY A 439 -3.16 -20.51 -7.32
CA GLY A 439 -2.67 -21.43 -8.34
C GLY A 439 -1.24 -21.09 -8.76
N ARG A 440 -0.88 -19.80 -8.71
CA ARG A 440 0.44 -19.27 -9.05
C ARG A 440 0.62 -17.86 -8.50
N PHE A 441 1.88 -17.47 -8.33
CA PHE A 441 2.20 -16.14 -7.83
C PHE A 441 3.61 -15.72 -8.24
N THR A 442 3.84 -14.40 -8.23
CA THR A 442 5.18 -13.81 -8.38
C THR A 442 5.62 -13.17 -7.07
N VAL A 443 6.92 -13.13 -6.83
CA VAL A 443 7.54 -12.39 -5.73
C VAL A 443 8.56 -11.42 -6.30
N THR A 444 8.43 -10.14 -5.99
CA THR A 444 9.47 -9.12 -6.22
C THR A 444 10.06 -8.75 -4.86
N PHE A 445 11.38 -8.72 -4.79
CA PHE A 445 12.10 -8.29 -3.59
C PHE A 445 13.16 -7.27 -4.01
N PHE A 446 12.91 -6.00 -3.66
CA PHE A 446 13.86 -4.90 -3.82
C PHE A 446 14.62 -4.68 -2.51
N GLN A 447 15.93 -4.50 -2.62
CA GLN A 447 16.78 -4.20 -1.48
C GLN A 447 17.87 -3.22 -1.87
N THR A 448 18.07 -2.16 -1.08
CA THR A 448 19.17 -1.21 -1.27
C THR A 448 20.52 -1.90 -1.05
N LYS A 449 21.50 -1.62 -1.91
CA LYS A 449 22.87 -2.11 -1.74
C LYS A 449 23.51 -1.49 -0.51
N ASN A 450 24.01 -2.32 0.41
CA ASN A 450 24.81 -1.86 1.53
C ASN A 450 26.30 -2.02 1.21
N LYS A 451 26.99 -0.91 0.91
CA LYS A 451 28.39 -0.92 0.46
C LYS A 451 29.34 -1.61 1.43
N THR A 452 29.08 -1.56 2.74
CA THR A 452 29.97 -2.17 3.76
C THR A 452 29.72 -3.68 3.95
N ALA A 453 28.48 -4.14 3.78
CA ALA A 453 28.14 -5.57 3.88
C ALA A 453 28.47 -6.35 2.60
N ASP A 454 28.29 -5.73 1.42
CA ASP A 454 28.51 -6.36 0.11
C ASP A 454 29.98 -6.71 -0.16
N GLU A 455 30.92 -5.90 0.34
CA GLU A 455 32.37 -6.18 0.23
C GLU A 455 32.80 -7.42 1.03
N THR A 456 32.05 -7.77 2.09
CA THR A 456 32.41 -8.84 3.02
C THR A 456 31.74 -10.18 2.68
N VAL A 457 30.50 -10.14 2.16
CA VAL A 457 29.70 -11.33 1.84
C VAL A 457 29.78 -11.71 0.35
N GLY A 458 30.30 -10.80 -0.49
CA GLY A 458 30.23 -10.90 -1.94
C GLY A 458 28.79 -10.67 -2.44
N ALA A 459 28.66 -10.13 -3.66
CA ALA A 459 27.36 -9.83 -4.30
C ALA A 459 26.37 -11.03 -4.37
N ILE A 460 26.83 -12.24 -4.06
CA ILE A 460 26.05 -13.50 -4.06
C ILE A 460 25.25 -13.69 -2.76
N GLY A 461 25.46 -12.89 -1.71
CA GLY A 461 24.69 -12.98 -0.45
C GLY A 461 23.35 -12.25 -0.45
N VAL A 462 23.18 -11.27 -1.34
CA VAL A 462 22.07 -10.30 -1.31
C VAL A 462 20.85 -10.84 -2.07
N GLY A 463 19.69 -10.91 -1.42
CA GLY A 463 18.47 -11.48 -2.02
C GLY A 463 18.50 -13.00 -2.32
N VAL A 464 19.56 -13.71 -1.88
CA VAL A 464 19.74 -15.16 -2.02
C VAL A 464 19.40 -15.89 -0.72
N ASP A 465 18.38 -15.43 0.01
CA ASP A 465 17.76 -16.35 0.97
C ASP A 465 17.12 -17.49 0.16
N LYS A 466 17.87 -18.59 0.01
CA LYS A 466 17.41 -19.79 -0.70
C LYS A 466 16.11 -20.32 -0.13
N ARG A 467 15.74 -19.95 1.10
CA ARG A 467 14.46 -20.33 1.70
C ARG A 467 13.27 -19.60 1.08
N MET A 468 13.49 -18.44 0.44
CA MET A 468 12.48 -17.82 -0.42
C MET A 468 12.28 -18.60 -1.72
N ASP A 469 13.19 -19.51 -2.08
CA ASP A 469 13.05 -20.34 -3.28
C ASP A 469 12.21 -21.61 -3.05
N ASP A 470 12.00 -21.98 -1.78
CA ASP A 470 11.26 -23.17 -1.37
C ASP A 470 9.97 -22.76 -0.69
N VAL A 471 8.86 -22.86 -1.42
CA VAL A 471 7.51 -22.59 -0.91
C VAL A 471 6.72 -23.88 -0.98
N LYS A 472 6.31 -24.39 0.19
CA LYS A 472 5.70 -25.72 0.31
C LYS A 472 4.46 -25.85 -0.58
N GLY A 473 4.45 -26.89 -1.44
CA GLY A 473 3.35 -27.16 -2.38
C GLY A 473 3.40 -26.33 -3.66
N TYR A 474 4.49 -25.61 -3.91
CA TYR A 474 4.72 -24.83 -5.12
C TYR A 474 6.06 -25.16 -5.76
N ARG A 475 6.08 -25.16 -7.08
CA ARG A 475 7.28 -25.27 -7.89
C ARG A 475 7.72 -23.88 -8.31
N ARG A 476 8.96 -23.53 -8.00
CA ARG A 476 9.59 -22.32 -8.56
C ARG A 476 9.91 -22.55 -10.03
N MET A 477 9.32 -21.74 -10.88
CA MET A 477 9.48 -21.79 -12.33
C MET A 477 10.60 -20.87 -12.81
N ASP A 478 10.65 -19.64 -12.28
CA ASP A 478 11.65 -18.65 -12.65
C ASP A 478 12.30 -18.04 -11.40
N ARG A 479 13.59 -17.70 -11.51
CA ARG A 479 14.33 -16.81 -10.59
C ARG A 479 15.24 -15.92 -11.39
N ILE A 480 15.01 -14.61 -11.32
CA ILE A 480 15.77 -13.61 -12.05
C ILE A 480 16.31 -12.62 -11.03
N VAL A 481 17.59 -12.30 -11.12
CA VAL A 481 18.24 -11.28 -10.29
C VAL A 481 18.68 -10.16 -11.23
N HIS A 482 18.21 -8.96 -10.96
CA HIS A 482 18.69 -7.74 -11.58
C HIS A 482 19.52 -6.96 -10.58
N GLU A 483 20.72 -6.60 -11.00
CA GLU A 483 21.60 -5.71 -10.25
C GLU A 483 21.52 -4.32 -10.89
N PHE A 484 20.98 -3.36 -10.14
CA PHE A 484 21.01 -1.94 -10.47
C PHE A 484 22.16 -1.27 -9.70
N ASP A 485 22.47 0.00 -9.97
CA ASP A 485 23.58 0.68 -9.28
C ASP A 485 23.40 0.67 -7.75
N ASP A 486 22.19 0.98 -7.28
CA ASP A 486 21.88 1.16 -5.84
C ASP A 486 20.96 0.08 -5.26
N TYR A 487 20.46 -0.86 -6.08
CA TYR A 487 19.54 -1.90 -5.64
C TYR A 487 19.85 -3.27 -6.23
N TYR A 488 19.43 -4.31 -5.51
CA TYR A 488 19.16 -5.61 -6.09
C TYR A 488 17.64 -5.81 -6.19
N LEU A 489 17.20 -6.35 -7.33
CA LEU A 489 15.85 -6.86 -7.52
C LEU A 489 15.93 -8.37 -7.72
N VAL A 490 15.21 -9.13 -6.90
CA VAL A 490 15.02 -10.55 -7.11
C VAL A 490 13.56 -10.83 -7.45
N PHE A 491 13.32 -11.28 -8.67
CA PHE A 491 12.03 -11.75 -9.14
C PHE A 491 11.95 -13.28 -9.09
N ARG A 492 10.84 -13.80 -8.60
CA ARG A 492 10.54 -15.24 -8.61
C ARG A 492 9.13 -15.49 -9.12
N TYR A 493 8.94 -16.59 -9.83
CA TYR A 493 7.63 -17.06 -10.27
C TYR A 493 7.39 -18.50 -9.79
N PHE A 494 6.19 -18.76 -9.27
CA PHE A 494 5.81 -20.04 -8.69
C PHE A 494 4.47 -20.53 -9.24
N GLU A 495 4.35 -21.83 -9.44
CA GLU A 495 3.11 -22.53 -9.77
C GLU A 495 2.82 -23.61 -8.72
N ARG A 496 1.56 -23.75 -8.32
CA ARG A 496 1.15 -24.77 -7.34
C ARG A 496 1.33 -26.16 -7.93
N GLU A 497 1.84 -27.09 -7.13
CA GLU A 497 2.04 -28.47 -7.59
C GLU A 497 0.71 -29.11 -8.01
N GLY A 498 0.68 -29.70 -9.20
CA GLY A 498 -0.55 -30.28 -9.77
C GLY A 498 -1.56 -29.27 -10.30
N TRP A 499 -1.24 -27.97 -10.30
CA TRP A 499 -2.07 -26.97 -10.98
C TRP A 499 -2.00 -27.17 -12.49
N ALA A 500 -3.18 -27.33 -13.11
CA ALA A 500 -3.33 -27.64 -14.53
C ALA A 500 -3.80 -26.41 -15.33
N GLY A 501 -3.37 -25.21 -14.91
CA GLY A 501 -3.88 -23.92 -15.38
C GLY A 501 -3.99 -23.73 -16.89
N ASP A 502 -4.59 -22.61 -17.29
CA ASP A 502 -4.73 -22.30 -18.71
C ASP A 502 -3.35 -22.19 -19.37
N LYS A 503 -3.08 -23.07 -20.35
CA LYS A 503 -1.82 -23.15 -21.10
C LYS A 503 -1.70 -22.07 -22.17
N SER A 504 -2.67 -21.16 -22.25
CA SER A 504 -2.63 -20.00 -23.14
C SER A 504 -1.44 -19.10 -22.80
N ALA A 505 -0.79 -18.59 -23.84
CA ALA A 505 0.26 -17.59 -23.66
C ALA A 505 -0.36 -16.29 -23.14
N ARG A 506 0.17 -15.76 -22.04
CA ARG A 506 -0.20 -14.43 -21.53
C ARG A 506 0.79 -13.42 -22.03
N VAL A 507 0.58 -13.03 -23.28
CA VAL A 507 1.21 -11.84 -23.81
C VAL A 507 0.41 -10.70 -23.19
N GLY A 508 1.04 -9.94 -22.30
CA GLY A 508 0.31 -8.97 -21.46
C GLY A 508 -0.44 -7.90 -22.25
N GLU A 509 -0.07 -7.70 -23.53
CA GLU A 509 -0.58 -6.70 -24.47
C GLU A 509 -0.34 -7.24 -25.90
N ASP A 510 -1.18 -6.85 -26.87
CA ASP A 510 -0.90 -7.11 -28.29
C ASP A 510 0.21 -6.18 -28.78
N PHE A 511 1.31 -6.75 -29.29
CA PHE A 511 2.53 -6.03 -29.72
C PHE A 511 2.40 -5.27 -31.04
#